data_AF-A0A3B8WQU2-F1
#
_entry.id   AF-A0A3B8WQU2-F1
#
_cell.length_a   1.000
_cell.length_b   1.000
_cell.length_c   1.000
_cell.angle_alpha   90.00
_cell.angle_beta   90.00
_cell.angle_gamma   90.00
#
_symmetry.space_group_name_H-M   'P 1'
#
loop_
_entity.id
_entity.type
_entity.pdbx_description
1 polymer ?
#
loop_
_entity_poly.entity_id
_entity_poly.type
_entity_poly.pdbx_seq_one_letter_code
_entity_poly.pdbx_strand_id
1 'polypeptide(L)'
;KRFDDLLKNLERPLDEERQKNEAAKQAIVERAQALIDHEPLQEAMDQAKALQSEWKRIGITRHREDRKLWQAFRQACDQIFERRDAQRSAQQQATEKADADARAVVAKYRDLGTEADEALINEAKTELKPLADMPLSRPVRGEVQDLRQHLTELGQRKKLKARLDNWKTLIKERVSGALAPEQVPSNWQNLVNGATSLTGRDLVIRAEIVAGQETPDSDQGRRMEIQVQRLAEGLGGGDQTSPEQELERLIALWCLHPEMNEQSAEHAGRLVQALESRLQH
;
A
#
# COMPACT_ATOMS: atom_id res chain seq x y z
N LYS A 1 -85.67 -19.21 -7.75
CA LYS A 1 -85.17 -20.38 -8.53
C LYS A 1 -84.65 -19.95 -9.91
N ARG A 2 -85.48 -19.69 -10.94
CA ARG A 2 -84.98 -19.26 -12.27
C ARG A 2 -84.08 -18.01 -12.27
N PHE A 3 -84.39 -17.01 -11.44
CA PHE A 3 -83.57 -15.80 -11.30
C PHE A 3 -82.21 -16.10 -10.66
N ASP A 4 -82.20 -16.87 -9.57
CA ASP A 4 -80.96 -17.28 -8.88
C ASP A 4 -80.07 -18.15 -9.78
N ASP A 5 -80.66 -19.01 -10.60
CA ASP A 5 -79.94 -19.84 -11.56
C ASP A 5 -79.32 -19.00 -12.70
N LEU A 6 -80.02 -17.96 -13.17
CA LEU A 6 -79.48 -17.01 -14.15
C LEU A 6 -78.36 -16.15 -13.57
N LEU A 7 -78.50 -15.71 -12.32
CA LEU A 7 -77.48 -14.95 -11.59
C LEU A 7 -76.21 -15.80 -11.41
N LYS A 8 -76.35 -17.06 -10.97
CA LYS A 8 -75.23 -18.00 -10.89
C LYS A 8 -74.52 -18.21 -12.22
N ASN A 9 -75.27 -18.33 -13.32
CA ASN A 9 -74.68 -18.52 -14.63
C ASN A 9 -73.90 -17.29 -15.12
N LEU A 10 -74.34 -16.09 -14.75
CA LEU A 10 -73.64 -14.82 -15.04
C LEU A 10 -72.41 -14.60 -14.14
N GLU A 11 -72.48 -15.02 -12.88
CA GLU A 11 -71.38 -14.88 -11.91
C GLU A 11 -70.26 -15.90 -12.11
N ARG A 12 -70.57 -17.09 -12.63
CA ARG A 12 -69.61 -18.19 -12.83
C ARG A 12 -68.31 -17.77 -13.56
N PRO A 13 -68.32 -17.12 -14.74
CA PRO A 13 -67.07 -16.72 -15.41
C PRO A 13 -66.26 -15.70 -14.61
N LEU A 14 -66.92 -14.81 -13.86
CA LEU A 14 -66.24 -13.85 -12.98
C LEU A 14 -65.58 -14.55 -11.79
N ASP A 15 -66.24 -15.57 -11.23
CA ASP A 15 -65.68 -16.38 -10.15
C ASP A 15 -64.50 -17.24 -10.63
N GLU A 16 -64.56 -17.80 -11.84
CA GLU A 16 -63.44 -18.53 -12.46
C GLU A 16 -62.22 -17.61 -12.66
N GLU A 17 -62.41 -16.38 -13.15
CA GLU A 17 -61.31 -15.41 -13.29
C GLU A 17 -60.74 -14.95 -11.94
N ARG A 18 -61.59 -14.75 -10.92
CA ARG A 18 -61.12 -14.47 -9.56
C ARG A 18 -60.28 -15.61 -9.00
N GLN A 19 -60.69 -16.86 -9.20
CA GLN A 19 -59.93 -18.03 -8.78
C GLN A 19 -58.57 -18.13 -9.49
N LYS A 20 -58.51 -17.87 -10.81
CA LYS A 20 -57.24 -17.81 -11.56
C LYS A 20 -56.32 -16.72 -11.03
N ASN A 21 -56.85 -15.52 -10.79
CA ASN A 21 -56.10 -14.40 -10.24
C ASN A 21 -55.60 -14.69 -8.81
N GLU A 22 -56.40 -15.35 -7.98
CA GLU A 22 -56.02 -15.79 -6.63
C GLU A 22 -54.89 -16.83 -6.69
N ALA A 23 -54.98 -17.81 -7.61
CA ALA A 23 -53.92 -18.80 -7.83
C ALA A 23 -52.60 -18.14 -8.31
N ALA A 24 -52.69 -17.15 -9.21
CA ALA A 24 -51.52 -16.38 -9.65
C ALA A 24 -50.88 -15.59 -8.50
N LYS A 25 -51.68 -14.94 -7.64
CA LYS A 25 -51.18 -14.25 -6.44
C LYS A 25 -50.57 -15.22 -5.43
N GLN A 26 -51.18 -16.39 -5.23
CA GLN A 26 -50.65 -17.45 -4.38
C GLN A 26 -49.27 -17.92 -4.90
N ALA A 27 -49.13 -18.15 -6.20
CA ALA A 27 -47.84 -18.51 -6.81
C ALA A 27 -46.78 -17.39 -6.68
N ILE A 28 -47.18 -16.12 -6.62
CA ILE A 28 -46.27 -15.01 -6.29
C ILE A 28 -45.81 -15.09 -4.83
N VAL A 29 -46.73 -15.35 -3.89
CA VAL A 29 -46.38 -15.50 -2.46
C VAL A 29 -45.38 -16.63 -2.26
N GLU A 30 -45.63 -17.80 -2.85
CA GLU A 30 -44.76 -18.97 -2.75
C GLU A 30 -43.36 -18.69 -3.32
N ARG A 31 -43.29 -18.04 -4.49
CA ARG A 31 -42.01 -17.60 -5.07
C ARG A 31 -41.31 -16.61 -4.15
N ALA A 32 -42.02 -15.63 -3.58
CA ALA A 32 -41.42 -14.67 -2.65
C ALA A 32 -40.90 -15.32 -1.37
N GLN A 33 -41.62 -16.32 -0.84
CA GLN A 33 -41.17 -17.09 0.33
C GLN A 33 -39.91 -17.90 0.03
N ALA A 34 -39.81 -18.50 -1.16
CA ALA A 34 -38.60 -19.20 -1.59
C ALA A 34 -37.37 -18.28 -1.72
N LEU A 35 -37.58 -16.96 -1.87
CA LEU A 35 -36.49 -15.98 -1.97
C LEU A 35 -35.95 -15.52 -0.61
N ILE A 36 -36.61 -15.84 0.50
CA ILE A 36 -36.18 -15.43 1.85
C ILE A 36 -34.77 -15.92 2.15
N ASP A 37 -34.50 -17.19 1.83
CA ASP A 37 -33.21 -17.85 2.09
C ASP A 37 -32.33 -17.98 0.83
N HIS A 38 -32.76 -17.41 -0.30
CA HIS A 38 -32.05 -17.54 -1.58
C HIS A 38 -30.74 -16.75 -1.57
N GLU A 39 -29.67 -17.36 -2.07
CA GLU A 39 -28.38 -16.70 -2.34
C GLU A 39 -28.04 -16.77 -3.83
N PRO A 40 -27.54 -15.68 -4.44
CA PRO A 40 -27.15 -14.40 -3.85
C PRO A 40 -28.33 -13.51 -3.40
N LEU A 41 -28.20 -12.83 -2.26
CA LEU A 41 -29.22 -11.89 -1.75
C LEU A 41 -29.60 -10.79 -2.77
N GLN A 42 -28.65 -10.30 -3.57
CA GLN A 42 -28.94 -9.30 -4.60
C GLN A 42 -29.95 -9.82 -5.63
N GLU A 43 -29.82 -11.08 -6.05
CA GLU A 43 -30.77 -11.71 -6.96
C GLU A 43 -32.14 -11.89 -6.31
N ALA A 44 -32.19 -12.29 -5.03
CA ALA A 44 -33.42 -12.39 -4.27
C ALA A 44 -34.18 -11.05 -4.21
N MET A 45 -33.46 -9.94 -4.01
CA MET A 45 -34.04 -8.60 -4.02
C MET A 45 -34.60 -8.20 -5.39
N ASP A 46 -33.88 -8.50 -6.47
CA ASP A 46 -34.32 -8.12 -7.82
C ASP A 46 -35.51 -8.97 -8.28
N GLN A 47 -35.54 -10.25 -7.92
CA GLN A 47 -36.69 -11.12 -8.13
C GLN A 47 -37.90 -10.67 -7.28
N ALA A 48 -37.72 -10.27 -6.02
CA ALA A 48 -38.80 -9.75 -5.19
C ALA A 48 -39.44 -8.47 -5.79
N LYS A 49 -38.63 -7.56 -6.37
CA LYS A 49 -39.16 -6.39 -7.12
C LYS A 49 -39.93 -6.79 -8.37
N ALA A 50 -39.47 -7.82 -9.09
CA ALA A 50 -40.16 -8.34 -10.26
C ALA A 50 -41.52 -8.94 -9.87
N LEU A 51 -41.57 -9.74 -8.80
CA LEU A 51 -42.81 -10.29 -8.24
C LEU A 51 -43.76 -9.19 -7.77
N GLN A 52 -43.27 -8.10 -7.19
CA GLN A 52 -44.09 -6.95 -6.83
C GLN A 52 -44.71 -6.26 -8.06
N SER A 53 -43.99 -6.25 -9.17
CA SER A 53 -44.49 -5.73 -10.45
C SER A 53 -45.51 -6.66 -11.09
N GLU A 54 -45.28 -7.98 -10.99
CA GLU A 54 -46.22 -9.02 -11.43
C GLU A 54 -47.53 -8.96 -10.64
N TRP A 55 -47.44 -8.80 -9.32
CA TRP A 55 -48.59 -8.66 -8.43
C TRP A 55 -49.54 -7.55 -8.86
N LYS A 56 -48.98 -6.38 -9.22
CA LYS A 56 -49.75 -5.20 -9.67
C LYS A 56 -50.48 -5.41 -11.00
N ARG A 57 -50.06 -6.39 -11.81
CA ARG A 57 -50.68 -6.69 -13.11
C ARG A 57 -51.85 -7.66 -12.99
N ILE A 58 -51.99 -8.36 -11.86
CA ILE A 58 -53.07 -9.32 -11.65
C ILE A 58 -54.39 -8.56 -11.43
N GLY A 59 -55.44 -9.05 -12.08
CA GLY A 59 -56.78 -8.47 -12.02
C GLY A 59 -57.50 -8.64 -10.68
N ILE A 60 -58.81 -8.41 -10.70
CA ILE A 60 -59.68 -8.41 -9.51
C ILE A 60 -59.72 -9.81 -8.88
N THR A 61 -59.61 -9.85 -7.55
CA THR A 61 -59.74 -11.03 -6.69
C THR A 61 -60.75 -10.78 -5.57
N ARG A 62 -61.11 -11.80 -4.78
CA ARG A 62 -61.96 -11.59 -3.60
C ARG A 62 -61.17 -10.80 -2.54
N HIS A 63 -61.75 -9.74 -2.01
CA HIS A 63 -61.07 -8.82 -1.08
C HIS A 63 -60.42 -9.50 0.12
N ARG A 64 -61.05 -10.56 0.68
CA ARG A 64 -60.52 -11.29 1.83
C ARG A 64 -59.24 -12.05 1.48
N GLU A 65 -59.23 -12.77 0.37
CA GLU A 65 -58.06 -13.54 -0.07
C GLU A 65 -56.94 -12.61 -0.53
N ASP A 66 -57.28 -11.53 -1.25
CA ASP A 66 -56.30 -10.52 -1.66
C ASP A 66 -55.52 -9.95 -0.47
N ARG A 67 -56.23 -9.55 0.59
CA ARG A 67 -55.60 -9.01 1.80
C ARG A 67 -54.67 -10.02 2.47
N LYS A 68 -55.10 -11.29 2.54
CA LYS A 68 -54.31 -12.37 3.15
C LYS A 68 -53.04 -12.65 2.35
N LEU A 69 -53.17 -12.81 1.03
CA LEU A 69 -52.05 -13.07 0.13
C LEU A 69 -51.09 -11.87 0.10
N TRP A 70 -51.61 -10.65 0.08
CA TRP A 70 -50.79 -9.43 0.11
C TRP A 70 -49.97 -9.33 1.39
N GLN A 71 -50.58 -9.62 2.54
CA GLN A 71 -49.87 -9.61 3.82
C GLN A 71 -48.72 -10.63 3.83
N ALA A 72 -48.96 -11.84 3.33
CA ALA A 72 -47.93 -12.87 3.21
C ALA A 72 -46.80 -12.47 2.25
N PHE A 73 -47.15 -11.93 1.07
CA PHE A 73 -46.17 -11.43 0.11
C PHE A 73 -45.33 -10.29 0.69
N ARG A 74 -45.97 -9.33 1.37
CA ARG A 74 -45.29 -8.18 1.99
C ARG A 74 -44.32 -8.65 3.07
N GLN A 75 -44.75 -9.58 3.92
CA GLN A 75 -43.92 -10.16 4.97
C GLN A 75 -42.68 -10.87 4.40
N ALA A 76 -42.83 -11.64 3.32
CA ALA A 76 -41.69 -12.27 2.65
C ALA A 76 -40.72 -11.22 2.09
N CYS A 77 -41.22 -10.16 1.46
CA CYS A 77 -40.39 -9.06 0.99
C CYS A 77 -39.66 -8.35 2.14
N ASP A 78 -40.34 -8.08 3.26
CA ASP A 78 -39.73 -7.43 4.43
C ASP A 78 -38.56 -8.25 4.97
N GLN A 79 -38.69 -9.57 5.09
CA GLN A 79 -37.59 -10.44 5.54
C GLN A 79 -36.36 -10.38 4.60
N ILE A 80 -36.58 -10.33 3.28
CA ILE A 80 -35.49 -10.20 2.30
C ILE A 80 -34.75 -8.87 2.47
N PHE A 81 -35.47 -7.76 2.66
CA PHE A 81 -34.86 -6.44 2.86
C PHE A 81 -34.23 -6.27 4.24
N GLU A 82 -34.80 -6.84 5.29
CA GLU A 82 -34.21 -6.90 6.64
C GLU A 82 -32.88 -7.63 6.61
N ARG A 83 -32.77 -8.75 5.88
CA ARG A 83 -31.50 -9.47 5.69
C ARG A 83 -30.43 -8.60 5.04
N ARG A 84 -30.79 -7.80 4.03
CA ARG A 84 -29.88 -6.82 3.39
C ARG A 84 -29.41 -5.76 4.37
N ASP A 85 -30.34 -5.20 5.14
CA ASP A 85 -30.01 -4.14 6.09
C ASP A 85 -29.13 -4.66 7.22
N ALA A 86 -29.38 -5.88 7.69
CA ALA A 86 -28.51 -6.59 8.62
C ALA A 86 -27.09 -6.82 8.04
N GLN A 87 -26.97 -7.33 6.81
CA GLN A 87 -25.66 -7.53 6.17
C GLN A 87 -24.89 -6.22 5.99
N ARG A 88 -25.57 -5.16 5.55
CA ARG A 88 -24.98 -3.83 5.39
C ARG A 88 -24.54 -3.26 6.75
N SER A 89 -25.38 -3.36 7.77
CA SER A 89 -25.05 -2.88 9.12
C SER A 89 -23.86 -3.66 9.69
N ALA A 90 -23.81 -4.97 9.51
CA ALA A 90 -22.68 -5.79 9.95
C ALA A 90 -21.38 -5.40 9.23
N GLN A 91 -21.44 -5.20 7.90
CA GLN A 91 -20.28 -4.74 7.14
C GLN A 91 -19.80 -3.35 7.56
N GLN A 92 -20.74 -2.42 7.80
CA GLN A 92 -20.45 -1.08 8.28
C GLN A 92 -19.78 -1.12 9.66
N GLN A 93 -20.33 -1.87 10.62
CA GLN A 93 -19.76 -2.03 11.95
C GLN A 93 -18.37 -2.69 11.92
N ALA A 94 -18.18 -3.71 11.06
CA ALA A 94 -16.89 -4.34 10.88
C ALA A 94 -15.84 -3.35 10.33
N THR A 95 -16.25 -2.50 9.39
CA THR A 95 -15.40 -1.44 8.82
C THR A 95 -15.06 -0.38 9.86
N GLU A 96 -16.05 0.11 10.61
CA GLU A 96 -15.86 1.12 11.66
C GLU A 96 -14.94 0.62 12.77
N LYS A 97 -15.10 -0.64 13.18
CA LYS A 97 -14.20 -1.26 14.16
C LYS A 97 -12.78 -1.39 13.61
N ALA A 98 -12.61 -1.89 12.40
CA ALA A 98 -11.31 -2.01 11.76
C ALA A 98 -10.63 -0.63 11.59
N ASP A 99 -11.39 0.39 11.24
CA ASP A 99 -10.92 1.77 11.13
C ASP A 99 -10.47 2.34 12.48
N ALA A 100 -11.21 2.08 13.55
CA ALA A 100 -10.85 2.51 14.90
C ALA A 100 -9.54 1.84 15.36
N ASP A 101 -9.43 0.53 15.17
CA ASP A 101 -8.23 -0.24 15.51
C ASP A 101 -7.02 0.25 14.70
N ALA A 102 -7.18 0.45 13.39
CA ALA A 102 -6.11 0.96 12.53
C ALA A 102 -5.68 2.38 12.89
N ARG A 103 -6.63 3.27 13.20
CA ARG A 103 -6.32 4.66 13.63
C ARG A 103 -5.57 4.70 14.95
N ALA A 104 -5.85 3.78 15.88
CA ALA A 104 -5.09 3.66 17.12
C ALA A 104 -3.61 3.34 16.85
N VAL A 105 -3.35 2.40 15.94
CA VAL A 105 -1.97 2.06 15.51
C VAL A 105 -1.32 3.22 14.78
N VAL A 106 -2.03 3.87 13.85
CA VAL A 106 -1.51 5.05 13.14
C VAL A 106 -1.16 6.17 14.11
N ALA A 107 -2.02 6.46 15.09
CA ALA A 107 -1.77 7.49 16.09
C ALA A 107 -0.54 7.19 16.96
N LYS A 108 -0.28 5.91 17.29
CA LYS A 108 0.90 5.49 18.06
C LYS A 108 2.22 5.85 17.37
N TYR A 109 2.25 5.85 16.04
CA TYR A 109 3.49 5.94 15.26
C TYR A 109 3.56 7.16 14.31
N ARG A 110 2.51 7.99 14.26
CA ARG A 110 2.43 9.15 13.36
C ARG A 110 3.58 10.14 13.54
N ASP A 111 4.03 10.34 14.77
CA ASP A 111 5.03 11.36 15.12
C ASP A 111 6.47 10.79 15.14
N LEU A 112 6.68 9.57 14.63
CA LEU A 112 8.03 9.02 14.54
C LEU A 112 8.89 9.87 13.59
N GLY A 113 9.93 10.48 14.16
CA GLY A 113 10.91 11.28 13.44
C GLY A 113 12.15 10.50 13.01
N THR A 114 13.13 11.22 12.47
CA THR A 114 14.41 10.67 11.99
C THR A 114 15.30 10.07 13.08
N GLU A 115 15.03 10.40 14.33
CA GLU A 115 15.79 9.91 15.50
C GLU A 115 15.20 8.62 16.09
N ALA A 116 14.05 8.15 15.59
CA ALA A 116 13.37 6.96 16.10
C ALA A 116 14.28 5.71 16.09
N ASP A 117 14.14 4.88 17.12
CA ASP A 117 14.89 3.63 17.26
C ASP A 117 14.57 2.63 16.16
N GLU A 118 15.58 1.86 15.71
CA GLU A 118 15.37 0.87 14.64
C GLU A 118 14.40 -0.23 15.09
N ALA A 119 14.46 -0.60 16.38
CA ALA A 119 13.51 -1.53 16.98
C ALA A 119 12.07 -1.00 16.91
N LEU A 120 11.85 0.28 17.23
CA LEU A 120 10.52 0.91 17.16
C LEU A 120 9.99 1.00 15.72
N ILE A 121 10.85 1.32 14.74
CA ILE A 121 10.47 1.32 13.31
C ILE A 121 10.05 -0.08 12.85
N ASN A 122 10.77 -1.12 13.28
CA ASN A 122 10.45 -2.51 12.94
C ASN A 122 9.20 -3.02 13.65
N GLU A 123 8.99 -2.64 14.91
CA GLU A 123 7.75 -2.90 15.66
C GLU A 123 6.55 -2.27 14.92
N ALA A 124 6.64 -0.99 14.56
CA ALA A 124 5.59 -0.28 13.84
C ALA A 124 5.25 -0.94 12.50
N LYS A 125 6.26 -1.35 11.72
CA LYS A 125 6.06 -2.09 10.47
C LYS A 125 5.34 -3.43 10.69
N THR A 126 5.62 -4.09 11.81
CA THR A 126 5.01 -5.38 12.17
C THR A 126 3.55 -5.20 12.56
N GLU A 127 3.23 -4.18 13.36
CA GLU A 127 1.85 -3.85 13.76
C GLU A 127 0.98 -3.38 12.57
N LEU A 128 1.55 -2.66 11.60
CA LEU A 128 0.82 -2.17 10.42
C LEU A 128 0.60 -3.24 9.34
N LYS A 129 1.39 -4.32 9.33
CA LYS A 129 1.30 -5.39 8.33
C LYS A 129 -0.09 -6.04 8.23
N PRO A 130 -0.73 -6.50 9.33
CA PRO A 130 -2.05 -7.13 9.25
C PRO A 130 -3.16 -6.16 8.83
N LEU A 131 -3.00 -4.84 9.03
CA LEU A 131 -4.01 -3.84 8.67
C LEU A 131 -4.25 -3.75 7.15
N ALA A 132 -3.32 -4.23 6.33
CA ALA A 132 -3.44 -4.21 4.87
C ALA A 132 -4.62 -5.02 4.34
N ASP A 133 -4.96 -6.11 5.04
CA ASP A 133 -6.00 -7.07 4.63
C ASP A 133 -7.34 -6.83 5.36
N MET A 134 -7.39 -5.86 6.27
CA MET A 134 -8.61 -5.54 7.03
C MET A 134 -9.61 -4.77 6.15
N PRO A 135 -10.93 -4.87 6.43
CA PRO A 135 -11.97 -4.17 5.69
C PRO A 135 -12.00 -2.68 6.08
N LEU A 136 -10.92 -1.95 5.80
CA LEU A 136 -10.76 -0.54 6.11
C LEU A 136 -11.49 0.34 5.09
N SER A 137 -11.99 1.48 5.56
CA SER A 137 -12.47 2.54 4.69
C SER A 137 -11.32 3.12 3.85
N ARG A 138 -11.68 3.77 2.73
CA ARG A 138 -10.68 4.35 1.82
C ARG A 138 -9.76 5.38 2.50
N PRO A 139 -10.27 6.32 3.34
CA PRO A 139 -9.41 7.29 4.02
C PRO A 139 -8.39 6.62 4.95
N VAL A 140 -8.83 5.69 5.80
CA VAL A 140 -7.94 5.03 6.79
C VAL A 140 -6.90 4.15 6.09
N ARG A 141 -7.27 3.51 4.99
CA ARG A 141 -6.30 2.78 4.16
C ARG A 141 -5.19 3.70 3.61
N GLY A 142 -5.54 4.91 3.21
CA GLY A 142 -4.59 5.95 2.81
C GLY A 142 -3.64 6.30 3.96
N GLU A 143 -4.18 6.62 5.14
CA GLU A 143 -3.37 6.94 6.34
C GLU A 143 -2.38 5.82 6.70
N VAL A 144 -2.82 4.56 6.64
CA VAL A 144 -1.97 3.38 6.90
C VAL A 144 -0.88 3.25 5.83
N GLN A 145 -1.20 3.48 4.57
CA GLN A 145 -0.23 3.41 3.47
C GLN A 145 0.83 4.51 3.59
N ASP A 146 0.43 5.75 3.87
CA ASP A 146 1.33 6.89 4.05
C ASP A 146 2.30 6.64 5.20
N LEU A 147 1.82 6.15 6.34
CA LEU A 147 2.66 5.80 7.47
C LEU A 147 3.64 4.65 7.14
N ARG A 148 3.19 3.62 6.41
CA ARG A 148 4.08 2.53 5.97
C ARG A 148 5.20 3.02 5.05
N GLN A 149 4.89 3.96 4.16
CA GLN A 149 5.89 4.59 3.30
C GLN A 149 6.89 5.39 4.14
N HIS A 150 6.40 6.26 5.03
CA HIS A 150 7.24 7.04 5.95
C HIS A 150 8.18 6.16 6.79
N LEU A 151 7.68 5.09 7.40
CA LEU A 151 8.50 4.13 8.16
C LEU A 151 9.55 3.42 7.29
N THR A 152 9.26 3.21 6.02
CA THR A 152 10.20 2.62 5.07
C THR A 152 11.34 3.59 4.79
N GLU A 153 11.02 4.85 4.51
CA GLU A 153 11.97 5.93 4.28
C GLU A 153 12.85 6.19 5.51
N LEU A 154 12.25 6.25 6.72
CA LEU A 154 12.99 6.35 7.99
C LEU A 154 13.98 5.19 8.16
N GLY A 155 13.55 3.96 7.89
CA GLY A 155 14.40 2.78 7.98
C GLY A 155 15.57 2.81 6.98
N GLN A 156 15.32 3.25 5.74
CA GLN A 156 16.37 3.42 4.73
C GLN A 156 17.38 4.49 5.14
N ARG A 157 16.89 5.66 5.58
CA ARG A 157 17.72 6.77 6.04
C ARG A 157 18.61 6.39 7.23
N LYS A 158 18.08 5.62 8.19
CA LYS A 158 18.84 5.14 9.34
C LYS A 158 19.95 4.16 8.94
N LYS A 159 19.65 3.21 8.04
CA LYS A 159 20.65 2.29 7.49
C LYS A 159 21.75 3.04 6.73
N LEU A 160 21.37 4.03 5.92
CA LEU A 160 22.32 4.88 5.20
C LEU A 160 23.22 5.64 6.19
N LYS A 161 22.65 6.24 7.24
CA LYS A 161 23.43 6.92 8.29
C LYS A 161 24.43 5.99 8.97
N ALA A 162 23.99 4.81 9.40
CA ALA A 162 24.88 3.82 10.04
C ALA A 162 26.01 3.38 9.10
N ARG A 163 25.72 3.20 7.81
CA ARG A 163 26.72 2.87 6.80
C ARG A 163 27.74 3.98 6.61
N LEU A 164 27.29 5.23 6.54
CA LEU A 164 28.16 6.40 6.41
C LEU A 164 29.03 6.57 7.66
N ASP A 165 28.49 6.40 8.86
CA ASP A 165 29.26 6.47 10.11
C ASP A 165 30.32 5.36 10.19
N ASN A 166 30.01 4.16 9.70
CA ASN A 166 31.00 3.09 9.54
C ASN A 166 32.11 3.51 8.56
N TRP A 167 31.77 4.01 7.38
CA TRP A 167 32.75 4.47 6.39
C TRP A 167 33.64 5.60 6.92
N LYS A 168 33.08 6.55 7.67
CA LYS A 168 33.86 7.62 8.33
C LYS A 168 34.87 7.06 9.31
N THR A 169 34.49 6.04 10.08
CA THR A 169 35.39 5.36 11.02
C THR A 169 36.55 4.71 10.26
N LEU A 170 36.26 3.96 9.19
CA LEU A 170 37.27 3.32 8.35
C LEU A 170 38.23 4.32 7.70
N ILE A 171 37.73 5.45 7.22
CA ILE A 171 38.56 6.52 6.65
C ILE A 171 39.52 7.08 7.70
N LYS A 172 39.03 7.34 8.92
CA LYS A 172 39.85 7.87 10.02
C LYS A 172 40.89 6.86 10.50
N GLU A 173 40.50 5.60 10.69
CA GLU A 173 41.41 4.51 11.08
C GLU A 173 42.49 4.25 10.03
N ARG A 174 42.16 4.45 8.75
CA ARG A 174 43.14 4.37 7.68
C ARG A 174 44.21 5.45 7.80
N VAL A 175 43.83 6.70 8.03
CA VAL A 175 44.78 7.83 8.19
C VAL A 175 45.66 7.66 9.42
N SER A 176 45.12 7.12 10.52
CA SER A 176 45.90 6.85 11.72
C SER A 176 46.80 5.60 11.62
N GLY A 177 46.74 4.86 10.51
CA GLY A 177 47.48 3.62 10.31
C GLY A 177 46.98 2.46 11.18
N ALA A 178 45.82 2.60 11.82
CA ALA A 178 45.24 1.64 12.76
C ALA A 178 44.26 0.66 12.10
N LEU A 179 44.03 0.78 10.79
CA LEU A 179 43.06 -0.05 10.06
C LEU A 179 43.53 -1.51 9.95
N ALA A 180 42.84 -2.40 10.64
CA ALA A 180 43.05 -3.84 10.53
C ALA A 180 42.32 -4.41 9.29
N PRO A 181 42.89 -5.41 8.59
CA PRO A 181 42.23 -6.05 7.44
C PRO A 181 40.85 -6.65 7.75
N GLU A 182 40.61 -7.03 9.00
CA GLU A 182 39.35 -7.62 9.48
C GLU A 182 38.21 -6.59 9.60
N GLN A 183 38.53 -5.30 9.72
CA GLN A 183 37.54 -4.21 9.82
C GLN A 183 36.96 -3.83 8.45
N VAL A 184 37.62 -4.22 7.36
CA VAL A 184 37.21 -3.90 6.00
C VAL A 184 36.18 -4.91 5.50
N PRO A 185 35.03 -4.48 4.96
CA PRO A 185 34.04 -5.38 4.38
C PRO A 185 34.63 -6.29 3.29
N SER A 186 34.40 -7.59 3.38
CA SER A 186 34.97 -8.59 2.45
C SER A 186 34.53 -8.42 0.99
N ASN A 187 33.34 -7.84 0.78
CA ASN A 187 32.82 -7.52 -0.56
C ASN A 187 33.59 -6.39 -1.26
N TRP A 188 34.38 -5.59 -0.54
CA TRP A 188 35.12 -4.47 -1.13
C TRP A 188 36.25 -4.91 -2.05
N GLN A 189 36.81 -6.10 -1.85
CA GLN A 189 37.80 -6.66 -2.77
C GLN A 189 37.22 -6.77 -4.19
N ASN A 190 35.95 -7.17 -4.31
CA ASN A 190 35.27 -7.25 -5.61
C ASN A 190 35.01 -5.87 -6.23
N LEU A 191 34.74 -4.84 -5.42
CA LEU A 191 34.52 -3.46 -5.89
C LEU A 191 35.80 -2.81 -6.43
N VAL A 192 36.94 -3.26 -5.89
CA VAL A 192 38.27 -2.75 -6.23
C VAL A 192 38.92 -3.56 -7.35
N ASN A 193 38.53 -4.82 -7.53
CA ASN A 193 39.04 -5.68 -8.60
C ASN A 193 38.78 -5.05 -9.99
N GLY A 194 39.85 -4.74 -10.71
CA GLY A 194 39.79 -4.11 -12.04
C GLY A 194 39.56 -2.58 -12.02
N ALA A 195 39.55 -1.95 -10.84
CA ALA A 195 39.50 -0.50 -10.72
C ALA A 195 40.85 0.13 -11.09
N THR A 196 40.80 1.31 -11.71
CA THR A 196 42.00 2.11 -11.97
C THR A 196 42.54 2.65 -10.65
N SER A 197 43.86 2.53 -10.43
CA SER A 197 44.50 3.13 -9.25
C SER A 197 44.35 4.65 -9.33
N LEU A 198 43.74 5.24 -8.30
CA LEU A 198 43.50 6.68 -8.18
C LEU A 198 44.33 7.24 -7.03
N THR A 199 44.81 8.47 -7.18
CA THR A 199 45.49 9.20 -6.10
C THR A 199 44.50 9.59 -5.00
N GLY A 200 44.99 9.88 -3.80
CA GLY A 200 44.16 10.37 -2.68
C GLY A 200 43.40 11.64 -3.05
N ARG A 201 44.08 12.56 -3.73
CA ARG A 201 43.48 13.79 -4.25
C ARG A 201 42.36 13.50 -5.27
N ASP A 202 42.58 12.61 -6.24
CA ASP A 202 41.58 12.30 -7.26
C ASP A 202 40.34 11.58 -6.69
N LEU A 203 40.51 10.71 -5.69
CA LEU A 203 39.39 10.06 -5.00
C LEU A 203 38.48 11.08 -4.29
N VAL A 204 39.08 12.03 -3.58
CA VAL A 204 38.34 13.08 -2.87
C VAL A 204 37.56 13.95 -3.86
N ILE A 205 38.21 14.42 -4.93
CA ILE A 205 37.54 15.24 -5.94
C ILE A 205 36.41 14.45 -6.62
N ARG A 206 36.60 13.16 -6.90
CA ARG A 206 35.56 12.29 -7.46
C ARG A 206 34.39 12.13 -6.48
N ALA A 207 34.65 11.97 -5.18
CA ALA A 207 33.62 11.92 -4.16
C ALA A 207 32.85 13.24 -4.03
N GLU A 208 33.52 14.39 -4.10
CA GLU A 208 32.91 15.72 -4.10
C GLU A 208 31.96 15.91 -5.30
N ILE A 209 32.39 15.49 -6.51
CA ILE A 209 31.53 15.54 -7.70
C ILE A 209 30.30 14.65 -7.53
N VAL A 210 30.47 13.41 -7.03
CA VAL A 210 29.33 12.49 -6.78
C VAL A 210 28.38 13.04 -5.71
N ALA A 211 28.93 13.74 -4.71
CA ALA A 211 28.17 14.36 -3.65
C ALA A 211 27.57 15.73 -3.98
N GLY A 212 27.94 16.32 -5.13
CA GLY A 212 27.51 17.67 -5.53
C GLY A 212 28.13 18.80 -4.69
N GLN A 213 29.22 18.52 -3.95
CA GLN A 213 29.92 19.49 -3.11
C GLN A 213 30.85 20.40 -3.92
N GLU A 214 31.16 21.58 -3.40
CA GLU A 214 32.18 22.46 -3.98
C GLU A 214 33.58 21.94 -3.67
N THR A 215 34.42 21.89 -4.70
CA THR A 215 35.84 21.55 -4.58
C THR A 215 36.64 22.84 -4.27
N PRO A 216 37.71 22.81 -3.46
CA PRO A 216 38.55 23.98 -3.22
C PRO A 216 39.16 24.56 -4.50
N ASP A 217 39.45 25.87 -4.52
CA ASP A 217 39.98 26.57 -5.70
C ASP A 217 41.27 25.96 -6.26
N SER A 218 42.13 25.41 -5.40
CA SER A 218 43.36 24.71 -5.78
C SER A 218 43.13 23.46 -6.64
N ASP A 219 41.92 22.88 -6.58
CA ASP A 219 41.56 21.61 -7.20
C ASP A 219 40.49 21.75 -8.30
N GLN A 220 39.97 22.95 -8.55
CA GLN A 220 38.93 23.18 -9.58
C GLN A 220 39.37 22.78 -10.99
N GLY A 221 40.64 23.01 -11.35
CA GLY A 221 41.20 22.56 -12.63
C GLY A 221 41.13 21.03 -12.79
N ARG A 222 41.51 20.30 -11.72
CA ARG A 222 41.48 18.83 -11.71
C ARG A 222 40.05 18.28 -11.68
N ARG A 223 39.13 18.96 -10.99
CA ARG A 223 37.69 18.63 -11.01
C ARG A 223 37.12 18.63 -12.43
N MET A 224 37.43 19.67 -13.21
CA MET A 224 36.97 19.76 -14.60
C MET A 224 37.50 18.61 -15.46
N GLU A 225 38.78 18.27 -15.32
CA GLU A 225 39.38 17.11 -16.02
C GLU A 225 38.67 15.80 -15.68
N ILE A 226 38.41 15.56 -14.39
CA ILE A 226 37.69 14.35 -13.91
C ILE A 226 36.24 14.33 -14.44
N GLN A 227 35.55 15.47 -14.51
CA GLN A 227 34.21 15.53 -15.10
C GLN A 227 34.21 15.17 -16.59
N VAL A 228 35.19 15.65 -17.35
CA VAL A 228 35.34 15.29 -18.78
C VAL A 228 35.66 13.80 -18.94
N GLN A 229 36.56 13.25 -18.11
CA GLN A 229 36.88 11.82 -18.12
C GLN A 229 35.65 10.96 -17.82
N ARG A 230 34.87 11.32 -16.79
CA ARG A 230 33.63 10.60 -16.44
C ARG A 230 32.56 10.69 -17.52
N LEU A 231 32.45 11.81 -18.23
CA LEU A 231 31.55 11.92 -19.38
C LEU A 231 31.99 10.98 -20.52
N ALA A 232 33.30 10.89 -20.78
CA ALA A 232 33.84 9.95 -21.77
C ALA A 232 33.63 8.48 -21.37
N GLU A 233 33.83 8.14 -20.09
CA GLU A 233 33.55 6.80 -19.53
C GLU A 233 32.05 6.47 -19.58
N GLY A 234 31.18 7.42 -19.25
CA GLY A 234 29.72 7.26 -19.24
C GLY A 234 29.09 7.14 -20.64
N LEU A 235 29.75 7.65 -21.67
CA LEU A 235 29.34 7.48 -23.08
C LEU A 235 29.71 6.09 -23.63
N GLY A 236 30.58 5.33 -22.96
CA GLY A 236 31.13 4.05 -23.43
C GLY A 236 30.50 2.78 -22.86
N GLY A 237 29.65 2.86 -21.84
CA GLY A 237 29.01 1.69 -21.24
C GLY A 237 28.00 2.05 -20.16
N GLY A 238 26.74 1.65 -20.36
CA GLY A 238 25.59 2.02 -19.55
C GLY A 238 25.47 1.29 -18.20
N ASP A 239 26.49 1.35 -17.36
CA ASP A 239 26.34 0.94 -15.96
C ASP A 239 25.88 2.15 -15.14
N GLN A 240 24.56 2.25 -14.93
CA GLN A 240 23.93 3.27 -14.08
C GLN A 240 24.19 2.91 -12.60
N THR A 241 25.43 3.04 -12.15
CA THR A 241 25.77 2.86 -10.73
C THR A 241 25.14 3.98 -9.91
N SER A 242 24.49 3.61 -8.81
CA SER A 242 23.91 4.62 -7.93
C SER A 242 25.04 5.45 -7.31
N PRO A 243 24.84 6.75 -7.05
CA PRO A 243 25.90 7.56 -6.45
C PRO A 243 26.32 7.07 -5.05
N GLU A 244 25.52 6.23 -4.37
CA GLU A 244 25.92 5.50 -3.15
C GLU A 244 26.91 4.37 -3.42
N GLN A 245 26.69 3.59 -4.50
CA GLN A 245 27.61 2.51 -4.91
C GLN A 245 28.95 3.07 -5.38
N GLU A 246 28.91 4.19 -6.09
CA GLU A 246 30.13 4.88 -6.52
C GLU A 246 30.92 5.40 -5.31
N LEU A 247 30.26 6.03 -4.32
CA LEU A 247 30.93 6.45 -3.08
C LEU A 247 31.51 5.26 -2.31
N GLU A 248 30.78 4.14 -2.20
CA GLU A 248 31.30 2.93 -1.57
C GLU A 248 32.58 2.44 -2.25
N ARG A 249 32.59 2.44 -3.59
CA ARG A 249 33.77 2.05 -4.37
C ARG A 249 34.96 2.97 -4.09
N LEU A 250 34.75 4.28 -4.02
CA LEU A 250 35.82 5.25 -3.72
C LEU A 250 36.39 5.06 -2.31
N ILE A 251 35.54 4.75 -1.33
CA ILE A 251 35.97 4.45 0.04
C ILE A 251 36.72 3.11 0.08
N ALA A 252 36.25 2.11 -0.66
CA ALA A 252 36.95 0.83 -0.77
C ALA A 252 38.36 1.02 -1.34
N LEU A 253 38.52 1.84 -2.38
CA LEU A 253 39.82 2.21 -2.93
C LEU A 253 40.70 2.92 -1.90
N TRP A 254 40.14 3.88 -1.16
CA TRP A 254 40.83 4.60 -0.08
C TRP A 254 41.37 3.66 1.00
N CYS A 255 40.56 2.69 1.44
CA CYS A 255 40.93 1.77 2.52
C CYS A 255 41.85 0.64 2.07
N LEU A 256 41.71 0.12 0.84
CA LEU A 256 42.42 -1.09 0.39
C LEU A 256 43.71 -0.81 -0.39
N HIS A 257 43.93 0.38 -0.97
CA HIS A 257 45.16 0.66 -1.71
C HIS A 257 46.21 1.39 -0.85
N PRO A 258 47.35 0.74 -0.54
CA PRO A 258 48.44 1.33 0.26
C PRO A 258 49.40 2.22 -0.55
N GLU A 259 49.35 2.22 -1.88
CA GLU A 259 50.26 3.01 -2.73
C GLU A 259 49.89 4.50 -2.85
N MET A 260 48.85 4.93 -2.15
CA MET A 260 48.40 6.31 -2.13
C MET A 260 49.32 7.15 -1.22
N ASN A 261 50.45 7.61 -1.75
CA ASN A 261 51.40 8.51 -1.06
C ASN A 261 50.83 9.88 -0.62
N GLU A 262 49.52 10.13 -0.80
CA GLU A 262 48.81 11.39 -0.49
C GLU A 262 47.57 11.18 0.41
N GLN A 263 47.52 10.14 1.25
CA GLN A 263 46.45 9.98 2.25
C GLN A 263 46.63 10.95 3.44
N SER A 264 46.46 12.25 3.20
CA SER A 264 46.54 13.29 4.22
C SER A 264 45.26 13.35 5.07
N ALA A 265 45.39 13.85 6.31
CA ALA A 265 44.24 14.13 7.18
C ALA A 265 43.27 15.15 6.54
N GLU A 266 43.79 16.05 5.70
CA GLU A 266 42.99 17.02 4.94
C GLU A 266 42.11 16.35 3.88
N HIS A 267 42.68 15.44 3.08
CA HIS A 267 41.93 14.66 2.08
C HIS A 267 40.87 13.78 2.74
N ALA A 268 41.18 13.14 3.86
CA ALA A 268 40.21 12.38 4.64
C ALA A 268 39.07 13.25 5.19
N GLY A 269 39.38 14.47 5.66
CA GLY A 269 38.37 15.43 6.11
C GLY A 269 37.39 15.82 5.00
N ARG A 270 37.91 16.12 3.81
CA ARG A 270 37.08 16.44 2.62
C ARG A 270 36.24 15.25 2.16
N LEU A 271 36.80 14.03 2.17
CA LEU A 271 36.05 12.82 1.87
C LEU A 271 34.89 12.60 2.85
N VAL A 272 35.13 12.81 4.15
CA VAL A 272 34.09 12.72 5.18
C VAL A 272 33.01 13.79 4.99
N GLN A 273 33.37 15.03 4.64
CA GLN A 273 32.42 16.09 4.32
C GLN A 273 31.54 15.75 3.11
N ALA A 274 32.14 15.18 2.05
CA ALA A 274 31.40 14.70 0.89
C ALA A 274 30.37 13.62 1.30
N LEU A 275 30.73 12.70 2.19
CA LEU A 275 29.80 11.69 2.72
C LEU A 275 28.67 12.28 3.57
N GLU A 276 28.95 13.31 4.37
CA GLU A 276 27.95 13.95 5.24
C GLU A 276 26.87 14.69 4.48
N SER A 277 27.24 15.33 3.37
CA SER A 277 26.27 16.02 2.51
C SER A 277 25.18 15.08 1.95
N ARG A 278 25.48 13.78 1.83
CA ARG A 278 24.52 12.75 1.37
C ARG A 278 23.44 12.40 2.38
N LEU A 279 23.58 12.80 3.66
CA LEU A 279 22.52 12.65 4.66
C LEU A 279 21.56 13.85 4.69
N GLN A 280 21.96 14.96 4.07
CA GLN A 280 21.21 16.21 4.02
C GLN A 280 20.33 16.31 2.76
N HIS A 281 20.71 15.59 1.70
CA HIS A 281 19.95 15.42 0.46
C HIS A 281 19.15 14.11 0.47
#